data_AF-A0AAF0Y4I6-F1
#
_entry.id   AF-A0AAF0Y4I6-F1
#
_cell.length_a   1.000
_cell.length_b   1.000
_cell.length_c   1.000
_cell.angle_alpha   90.00
_cell.angle_beta   90.00
_cell.angle_gamma   90.00
#
_symmetry.space_group_name_H-M   'P 1'
#
loop_
_entity.id
_entity.type
_entity.pdbx_description
1 polymer ?
#
loop_
_entity_poly.entity_id
_entity_poly.type
_entity_poly.pdbx_seq_one_letter_code
_entity_poly.pdbx_strand_id
1 'polypeptide(L)'
;MDYLTILATRSVVLFRTPTARKVPGSTGYLLPPKPIAVSLLKLIYGDTHCAYFLIEHVLEGARSSTHGEFNPATVDHDDKALSQAVEAIAWEEIDRAKVFSRALGQLFARVDSVSESQVHDLAATHGLELAVSGPHTTAGGAGGDTLHQPHPFDATPADATAVFA
;
A
#
# COMPACT_ATOMS: atom_id res chain seq x y z
N MET A 1 1.12 -9.96 -20.37
CA MET A 1 1.50 -10.59 -19.09
C MET A 1 0.58 -11.77 -18.84
N ASP A 2 1.04 -12.84 -18.20
CA ASP A 2 0.19 -13.95 -17.74
C ASP A 2 -0.46 -13.64 -16.37
N TYR A 3 -1.47 -14.44 -16.01
CA TYR A 3 -2.27 -14.26 -14.79
C TYR A 3 -1.43 -14.30 -13.52
N LEU A 4 -0.52 -15.28 -13.40
CA LEU A 4 0.27 -15.47 -12.20
C LEU A 4 1.30 -14.35 -12.02
N THR A 5 1.91 -13.90 -13.12
CA THR A 5 2.81 -12.73 -13.09
C THR A 5 2.11 -11.50 -12.55
N ILE A 6 0.87 -11.22 -12.97
CA ILE A 6 0.11 -10.06 -12.47
C ILE A 6 -0.16 -10.19 -10.98
N LEU A 7 -0.67 -11.35 -10.53
CA LEU A 7 -0.97 -11.56 -9.11
C LEU A 7 0.28 -11.45 -8.22
N ALA A 8 1.42 -11.97 -8.68
CA ALA A 8 2.65 -12.01 -7.90
C ALA A 8 3.37 -10.65 -7.83
N THR A 9 3.36 -9.88 -8.92
CA THR A 9 4.19 -8.68 -9.04
C THR A 9 3.44 -7.38 -8.82
N ARG A 10 2.11 -7.37 -8.96
CA ARG A 10 1.32 -6.14 -8.88
C ARG A 10 0.75 -5.90 -7.50
N SER A 11 0.69 -4.61 -7.17
CA SER A 11 0.04 -4.10 -5.97
C SER A 11 -1.13 -3.22 -6.39
N VAL A 12 -2.20 -3.25 -5.61
CA VAL A 12 -3.35 -2.36 -5.75
C VAL A 12 -3.29 -1.28 -4.68
N VAL A 13 -3.71 -0.07 -5.05
CA VAL A 13 -3.87 1.05 -4.13
C VAL A 13 -5.27 0.96 -3.52
N LEU A 14 -5.32 0.77 -2.21
CA LEU A 14 -6.54 0.76 -1.40
C LEU A 14 -6.82 2.16 -0.84
N PHE A 15 -8.06 2.41 -0.43
CA PHE A 15 -8.50 3.67 0.18
C PHE A 15 -8.34 4.92 -0.69
N ARG A 16 -8.39 4.75 -2.03
CA ARG A 16 -8.21 5.88 -2.96
C ARG A 16 -9.32 6.91 -2.86
N THR A 17 -10.56 6.47 -2.67
CA THR A 17 -11.70 7.37 -2.60
C THR A 17 -11.82 7.90 -1.18
N PRO A 18 -11.61 9.21 -0.95
CA PRO A 18 -11.74 9.78 0.38
C PRO A 18 -13.23 9.91 0.74
N THR A 19 -13.85 8.80 1.10
CA THR A 19 -15.22 8.80 1.64
C THR A 19 -15.13 8.90 3.15
N ALA A 20 -15.34 10.11 3.66
CA ALA A 20 -15.61 10.30 5.08
C ALA A 20 -16.86 9.49 5.44
N ARG A 21 -16.71 8.50 6.32
CA ARG A 21 -17.81 7.61 6.70
C ARG A 21 -18.29 7.99 8.09
N LYS A 22 -19.58 8.26 8.25
CA LYS A 22 -20.18 8.47 9.57
C LYS A 22 -20.13 7.14 10.34
N VAL A 23 -19.59 7.16 11.55
CA VAL A 23 -19.56 5.98 12.41
C VAL A 23 -20.98 5.72 12.92
N PRO A 24 -21.56 4.52 12.69
CA PRO A 24 -22.90 4.21 13.18
C PRO A 24 -22.97 4.34 14.70
N GLY A 25 -23.96 5.06 15.22
CA GLY A 25 -24.14 5.23 16.67
C GLY A 25 -23.22 6.25 17.33
N SER A 26 -22.31 6.89 16.58
CA SER A 26 -21.44 7.96 17.08
C SER A 26 -21.72 9.30 16.36
N THR A 27 -21.37 10.41 17.01
CA THR A 27 -21.32 11.73 16.38
C THR A 27 -20.06 11.93 15.54
N GLY A 28 -19.09 11.01 15.63
CA GLY A 28 -17.82 11.06 14.91
C GLY A 28 -17.90 10.69 13.43
N TYR A 29 -16.98 11.26 12.65
CA TYR A 29 -16.70 10.86 11.28
C TYR A 29 -15.34 10.19 11.21
N LEU A 30 -15.26 9.07 10.50
CA LEU A 30 -13.99 8.50 10.10
C LEU A 30 -13.40 9.37 9.00
N LEU A 31 -12.24 9.95 9.27
CA LEU A 31 -11.45 10.61 8.25
C LEU A 31 -11.01 9.58 7.21
N PRO A 32 -10.94 9.97 5.93
CA PRO A 32 -10.55 9.06 4.87
C PRO A 32 -9.12 8.56 5.14
N PRO A 33 -8.91 7.23 5.19
CA PRO A 33 -7.59 6.69 5.43
C PRO A 33 -6.63 7.04 4.29
N LYS A 34 -5.34 7.16 4.62
CA LYS A 34 -4.31 7.43 3.63
C LYS A 34 -4.24 6.28 2.61
N PRO A 35 -4.19 6.54 1.30
CA PRO A 35 -4.04 5.50 0.30
C PRO A 35 -2.79 4.64 0.55
N ILE A 36 -2.91 3.33 0.36
CA ILE A 36 -1.83 2.38 0.57
C ILE A 36 -1.76 1.33 -0.53
N ALA A 37 -0.56 1.04 -1.02
CA ALA A 37 -0.33 0.00 -2.00
C ALA A 37 -0.13 -1.35 -1.31
N VAL A 38 -0.91 -2.36 -1.69
CA VAL A 38 -0.84 -3.72 -1.14
C VAL A 38 -0.76 -4.74 -2.26
N SER A 39 0.10 -5.74 -2.10
CA SER A 39 0.24 -6.84 -3.07
C SER A 39 -1.08 -7.60 -3.26
N LEU A 40 -1.46 -7.84 -4.51
CA LEU A 40 -2.64 -8.63 -4.86
C LEU A 40 -2.56 -10.04 -4.25
N LEU A 41 -1.39 -10.67 -4.30
CA LEU A 41 -1.17 -11.99 -3.73
C LEU A 41 -1.51 -12.03 -2.24
N LYS A 42 -1.10 -11.01 -1.46
CA LYS A 42 -1.38 -10.92 -0.03
C LYS A 42 -2.87 -10.75 0.26
N LEU A 43 -3.58 -9.96 -0.54
CA LEU A 43 -5.02 -9.74 -0.39
C LEU A 43 -5.85 -11.00 -0.67
N ILE A 44 -5.39 -11.83 -1.62
CA ILE A 44 -6.10 -13.05 -2.01
C ILE A 44 -5.84 -14.19 -1.03
N TYR A 45 -4.57 -14.42 -0.63
CA TYR A 45 -4.17 -15.59 0.14
C TYR A 45 -3.98 -15.33 1.64
N GLY A 46 -3.84 -14.08 2.06
CA GLY A 46 -3.56 -13.69 3.45
C GLY A 46 -4.56 -12.68 3.99
N ASP A 47 -5.84 -12.86 3.69
CA ASP A 47 -6.90 -11.89 3.97
C ASP A 47 -7.01 -11.48 5.43
N THR A 48 -6.87 -12.42 6.37
CA THR A 48 -6.95 -12.15 7.81
C THR A 48 -5.79 -11.26 8.26
N HIS A 49 -4.55 -11.62 7.90
CA HIS A 49 -3.37 -10.79 8.22
C HIS A 49 -3.43 -9.42 7.54
N CYS A 50 -3.94 -9.38 6.31
CA CYS A 50 -4.13 -8.15 5.57
C CYS A 50 -5.20 -7.27 6.24
N ALA A 51 -6.30 -7.85 6.72
CA ALA A 51 -7.34 -7.12 7.45
C ALA A 51 -6.77 -6.46 8.70
N TYR A 52 -6.01 -7.19 9.53
CA TYR A 52 -5.35 -6.61 10.70
C TYR A 52 -4.43 -5.45 10.34
N PHE A 53 -3.58 -5.63 9.32
CA PHE A 53 -2.69 -4.57 8.84
C PHE A 53 -3.45 -3.32 8.37
N LEU A 54 -4.56 -3.51 7.63
CA LEU A 54 -5.38 -2.40 7.14
C LEU A 54 -6.12 -1.70 8.29
N ILE A 55 -6.64 -2.45 9.26
CA ILE A 55 -7.29 -1.89 10.46
C ILE A 55 -6.31 -1.02 11.24
N GLU A 56 -5.11 -1.52 11.51
CA GLU A 56 -4.07 -0.73 12.20
C GLU A 56 -3.70 0.52 11.41
N HIS A 57 -3.56 0.42 10.09
CA HIS A 57 -3.25 1.56 9.22
C HIS A 57 -4.32 2.66 9.28
N VAL A 58 -5.61 2.28 9.26
CA VAL A 58 -6.72 3.23 9.37
C VAL A 58 -6.76 3.86 10.77
N LEU A 59 -6.57 3.06 11.82
CA LEU A 59 -6.55 3.55 13.20
C LEU A 59 -5.39 4.52 13.46
N GLU A 60 -4.20 4.25 12.93
CA GLU A 60 -3.04 5.13 13.05
C GLU A 60 -3.28 6.48 12.36
N GLY A 61 -3.92 6.45 11.19
CA GLY A 61 -4.36 7.66 10.49
C GLY A 61 -5.38 8.46 11.31
N ALA A 62 -6.35 7.79 11.94
CA ALA A 62 -7.33 8.45 12.80
C ALA A 62 -6.68 9.06 14.05
N ARG A 63 -5.79 8.34 14.74
CA ARG A 63 -5.09 8.82 15.95
C ARG A 63 -4.20 10.03 15.68
N SER A 64 -3.50 10.02 14.55
CA SER A 64 -2.64 11.14 14.12
C SER A 64 -3.42 12.43 13.86
N SER A 65 -4.71 12.32 13.56
CA SER A 65 -5.57 13.47 13.24
C SER A 65 -6.30 14.08 14.45
N THR A 66 -6.47 13.32 15.53
CA THR A 66 -7.08 13.77 16.78
C THR A 66 -6.06 14.44 17.69
N HIS A 67 -5.70 15.68 17.37
CA HIS A 67 -4.87 16.54 18.24
C HIS A 67 -5.71 17.51 19.11
N GLY A 68 -6.99 17.21 19.36
CA GLY A 68 -7.92 18.06 20.13
C GLY A 68 -8.73 17.27 21.17
N GLU A 69 -8.57 17.65 22.45
CA GLU A 69 -9.38 17.35 23.64
C GLU A 69 -10.04 15.95 23.73
N PHE A 70 -9.28 14.99 24.25
CA PHE A 70 -9.77 13.67 24.61
C PHE A 70 -10.54 13.73 25.94
N ASN A 71 -11.86 13.49 25.93
CA ASN A 71 -12.66 13.35 27.14
C ASN A 71 -12.86 11.85 27.46
N PRO A 72 -12.29 11.31 28.56
CA PRO A 72 -12.23 9.88 28.83
C PRO A 72 -13.58 9.20 29.15
N ALA A 73 -14.66 9.98 29.37
CA ALA A 73 -15.94 9.45 29.81
C ALA A 73 -16.85 8.88 28.69
N THR A 74 -16.60 9.21 27.41
CA THR A 74 -17.39 8.70 26.26
C THR A 74 -16.68 7.59 25.48
N VAL A 75 -15.47 7.23 25.89
CA VAL A 75 -14.50 6.46 25.09
C VAL A 75 -14.94 5.01 24.84
N ASP A 76 -15.60 4.35 25.79
CA ASP A 76 -15.78 2.89 25.73
C ASP A 76 -16.80 2.41 24.67
N HIS A 77 -17.85 3.19 24.41
CA HIS A 77 -18.82 2.88 23.34
C HIS A 77 -18.40 3.39 21.97
N ASP A 78 -17.78 4.57 21.92
CA ASP A 78 -17.28 5.14 20.68
C ASP A 78 -16.13 4.29 20.11
N ASP A 79 -15.26 3.73 20.96
CA ASP A 79 -14.13 2.89 20.52
C ASP A 79 -14.58 1.58 19.87
N LYS A 80 -15.63 0.94 20.41
CA LYS A 80 -16.16 -0.30 19.82
C LYS A 80 -16.84 -0.03 18.48
N ALA A 81 -17.66 1.02 18.40
CA ALA A 81 -18.33 1.40 17.15
C ALA A 81 -17.32 1.82 16.08
N LEU A 82 -16.26 2.54 16.49
CA LEU A 82 -15.15 2.92 15.64
C LEU A 82 -14.40 1.70 15.12
N SER A 83 -14.02 0.78 16.00
CA SER A 83 -13.32 -0.46 15.64
C SER A 83 -14.11 -1.28 14.63
N GLN A 84 -15.42 -1.45 14.85
CA GLN A 84 -16.30 -2.15 13.90
C GLN A 84 -16.40 -1.43 12.54
N ALA A 85 -16.49 -0.10 12.55
CA ALA A 85 -16.54 0.67 11.31
C ALA A 85 -15.23 0.56 10.51
N VAL A 86 -14.08 0.59 11.19
CA VAL A 86 -12.77 0.41 10.57
C VAL A 86 -12.60 -1.00 10.02
N GLU A 87 -13.01 -2.02 10.78
CA GLU A 87 -13.00 -3.41 10.33
C GLU A 87 -13.86 -3.59 9.08
N ALA A 88 -15.08 -3.04 9.05
CA ALA A 88 -15.94 -3.09 7.89
C ALA A 88 -15.31 -2.44 6.65
N ILE A 89 -14.63 -1.29 6.83
CA ILE A 89 -13.90 -0.61 5.74
C ILE A 89 -12.74 -1.47 5.22
N ALA A 90 -11.97 -2.11 6.10
CA ALA A 90 -10.87 -2.98 5.70
C ALA A 90 -11.38 -4.19 4.89
N TRP A 91 -12.45 -4.84 5.35
CA TRP A 91 -13.05 -5.97 4.64
C TRP A 91 -13.67 -5.59 3.29
N GLU A 92 -14.28 -4.41 3.19
CA GLU A 92 -14.82 -3.89 1.93
C GLU A 92 -13.73 -3.73 0.87
N GLU A 93 -12.55 -3.20 1.25
CA GLU A 93 -11.41 -3.06 0.33
C GLU A 93 -10.81 -4.41 -0.07
N ILE A 94 -10.74 -5.38 0.86
CA ILE A 94 -10.32 -6.75 0.57
C ILE A 94 -11.28 -7.41 -0.41
N ASP A 95 -12.60 -7.25 -0.21
CA ASP A 95 -13.61 -7.83 -1.09
C ASP A 95 -13.53 -7.21 -2.49
N ARG A 96 -13.37 -5.89 -2.59
CA ARG A 96 -13.14 -5.18 -3.87
C ARG A 96 -11.95 -5.76 -4.63
N ALA A 97 -10.83 -5.99 -3.96
CA ALA A 97 -9.63 -6.62 -4.54
C ALA A 97 -9.87 -8.08 -4.95
N LYS A 98 -10.63 -8.86 -4.18
CA LYS A 98 -11.00 -10.24 -4.53
C LYS A 98 -11.94 -10.30 -5.74
N VAL A 99 -12.92 -9.41 -5.82
CA VAL A 99 -13.82 -9.29 -6.98
C VAL A 99 -13.02 -8.95 -8.24
N PHE A 100 -12.10 -7.98 -8.17
CA PHE A 100 -11.18 -7.67 -9.26
C PHE A 100 -10.33 -8.89 -9.67
N SER A 101 -9.80 -9.65 -8.71
CA SER A 101 -8.99 -10.84 -8.99
C SER A 101 -9.77 -11.96 -9.70
N ARG A 102 -11.08 -12.09 -9.39
CA ARG A 102 -11.99 -12.99 -10.11
C ARG A 102 -12.26 -12.50 -11.53
N ALA A 103 -12.51 -11.21 -11.71
CA ALA A 103 -12.69 -10.61 -13.03
C ALA A 103 -11.44 -10.78 -13.90
N LEU A 104 -10.26 -10.63 -13.31
CA LEU A 104 -8.98 -10.90 -13.96
C LEU A 104 -8.90 -12.37 -14.40
N GLY A 105 -9.26 -13.32 -13.53
CA GLY A 105 -9.31 -14.74 -13.88
C GLY A 105 -10.28 -15.03 -15.05
N GLN A 106 -11.45 -14.39 -15.07
CA GLN A 106 -12.41 -14.51 -16.17
C GLN A 106 -11.89 -13.91 -17.48
N LEU A 107 -11.09 -12.85 -17.42
CA LEU A 107 -10.44 -12.27 -18.59
C LEU A 107 -9.45 -13.28 -19.18
N PHE A 108 -8.58 -13.86 -18.36
CA PHE A 108 -7.60 -14.86 -18.79
C PHE A 108 -8.21 -16.20 -19.23
N ALA A 109 -9.44 -16.51 -18.81
CA ALA A 109 -10.17 -17.65 -19.36
C ALA A 109 -10.56 -17.46 -20.85
N ARG A 110 -10.52 -16.22 -21.36
CA ARG A 110 -10.90 -15.87 -22.74
C ARG A 110 -9.70 -15.52 -23.62
N VAL A 111 -8.60 -15.07 -23.02
CA VAL A 111 -7.40 -14.62 -23.73
C VAL A 111 -6.15 -15.17 -23.07
N ASP A 112 -5.16 -15.58 -23.87
CA ASP A 112 -3.91 -16.15 -23.36
C ASP A 112 -2.97 -15.11 -22.75
N SER A 113 -3.13 -13.84 -23.13
CA SER A 113 -2.32 -12.74 -22.61
C SER A 113 -3.11 -11.42 -22.58
N VAL A 114 -2.77 -10.58 -21.60
CA VAL A 114 -3.40 -9.27 -21.38
C VAL A 114 -2.34 -8.18 -21.37
N SER A 115 -2.62 -7.03 -21.98
CA SER A 115 -1.75 -5.85 -21.95
C SER A 115 -1.86 -5.12 -20.61
N GLU A 116 -0.84 -4.34 -20.23
CA GLU A 116 -0.88 -3.57 -18.98
C GLU A 116 -2.06 -2.59 -18.93
N SER A 117 -2.34 -1.91 -20.06
CA SER A 117 -3.49 -1.01 -20.16
C SER A 117 -4.82 -1.70 -19.86
N GLN A 118 -5.04 -2.91 -20.36
CA GLN A 118 -6.25 -3.68 -20.10
C GLN A 118 -6.39 -4.07 -18.62
N VAL A 119 -5.29 -4.36 -17.93
CA VAL A 119 -5.33 -4.64 -16.48
C VAL A 119 -5.65 -3.37 -15.70
N HIS A 120 -5.10 -2.22 -16.10
CA HIS A 120 -5.42 -0.92 -15.51
C HIS A 120 -6.89 -0.55 -15.71
N ASP A 121 -7.40 -0.70 -16.93
CA ASP A 121 -8.81 -0.42 -17.26
C ASP A 121 -9.73 -1.33 -16.44
N LEU A 122 -9.41 -2.62 -16.35
CA LEU A 122 -10.16 -3.56 -15.52
C LEU A 122 -10.14 -3.15 -14.04
N ALA A 123 -8.97 -2.81 -13.48
CA ALA A 123 -8.87 -2.35 -12.09
C ALA A 123 -9.74 -1.11 -11.85
N ALA A 124 -9.72 -0.14 -12.78
CA ALA A 124 -10.51 1.07 -12.71
C ALA A 124 -12.02 0.79 -12.70
N THR A 125 -12.50 -0.19 -13.49
CA THR A 125 -13.93 -0.59 -13.45
C THR A 125 -14.38 -1.15 -12.10
N HIS A 126 -13.44 -1.65 -11.29
CA HIS A 126 -13.69 -2.14 -9.94
C HIS A 126 -13.38 -1.10 -8.85
N GLY A 127 -13.07 0.16 -9.22
CA GLY A 127 -12.72 1.22 -8.28
C GLY A 127 -11.35 1.05 -7.65
N LEU A 128 -10.46 0.26 -8.25
CA LEU A 128 -9.09 0.05 -7.82
C LEU A 128 -8.12 0.78 -8.74
N GLU A 129 -6.92 1.03 -8.24
CA GLU A 129 -5.80 1.51 -9.02
C GLU A 129 -4.63 0.56 -8.83
N LEU A 130 -3.88 0.27 -9.89
CA LEU A 130 -2.65 -0.50 -9.77
C LEU A 130 -1.52 0.46 -9.42
N ALA A 131 -0.71 0.10 -8.42
CA ALA A 131 0.49 0.84 -8.10
C ALA A 131 1.41 0.81 -9.31
N VAL A 132 1.87 2.00 -9.74
CA VAL A 132 2.86 2.12 -10.80
C VAL A 132 4.12 1.41 -10.32
N SER A 133 4.55 0.38 -11.06
CA SER A 133 5.76 -0.37 -10.76
C SER A 133 6.98 0.46 -11.16
N GLY A 134 7.22 1.56 -10.45
CA GLY A 134 8.45 2.33 -10.54
C GLY A 134 9.54 1.72 -9.65
N PRO A 135 10.84 1.95 -9.96
CA PRO A 135 11.89 1.71 -8.98
C PRO A 135 11.58 2.54 -7.73
N HIS A 136 11.71 1.90 -6.58
CA HIS A 136 11.30 2.38 -5.28
C HIS A 136 12.02 3.69 -4.92
N THR A 137 11.48 4.84 -5.31
CA THR A 137 11.84 6.13 -4.70
C THR A 137 10.84 6.39 -3.60
N THR A 138 11.16 5.89 -2.40
CA THR A 138 10.59 6.36 -1.15
C THR A 138 10.87 7.85 -1.00
N ALA A 139 9.91 8.69 -1.39
CA ALA A 139 9.90 10.10 -1.08
C ALA A 139 9.46 10.28 0.39
N GLY A 140 10.45 10.28 1.29
CA GLY A 140 10.39 10.93 2.60
C GLY A 140 11.26 12.18 2.54
N GLY A 141 10.68 13.34 2.88
CA GLY A 141 11.21 14.66 2.54
C GLY A 141 12.44 15.16 3.30
N ALA A 142 13.21 15.96 2.56
CA ALA A 142 13.99 17.15 2.89
C ALA A 142 14.36 17.48 4.37
N GLY A 143 15.67 17.61 4.60
CA GLY A 143 16.23 18.37 5.72
C GLY A 143 17.77 18.37 5.76
N GLY A 144 18.40 19.32 5.06
CA GLY A 144 19.68 19.94 5.45
C GLY A 144 21.00 19.25 5.06
N ASP A 145 21.82 19.99 4.31
CA ASP A 145 23.30 20.09 4.32
C ASP A 145 24.09 18.88 4.87
N THR A 146 25.08 18.32 4.18
CA THR A 146 26.38 18.98 3.93
C THR A 146 27.22 18.05 3.03
N LEU A 147 28.05 18.66 2.18
CA LEU A 147 29.12 18.06 1.36
C LEU A 147 29.77 16.79 1.95
N HIS A 148 29.88 15.73 1.13
CA HIS A 148 31.21 15.13 0.88
C HIS A 148 31.21 14.30 -0.41
N GLN A 149 31.88 14.83 -1.43
CA GLN A 149 32.31 14.11 -2.62
C GLN A 149 33.68 13.48 -2.30
N PRO A 150 33.89 12.16 -2.40
CA PRO A 150 35.23 11.63 -2.54
C PRO A 150 35.60 11.50 -4.03
N HIS A 151 36.75 12.07 -4.32
CA HIS A 151 37.42 12.21 -5.60
C HIS A 151 37.76 10.88 -6.30
N PRO A 152 38.03 10.94 -7.62
CA PRO A 152 38.31 9.78 -8.46
C PRO A 152 39.72 9.21 -8.24
N PHE A 153 39.84 7.93 -8.59
CA PHE A 153 41.07 7.14 -8.71
C PHE A 153 42.28 7.96 -9.18
N ASP A 154 43.30 8.03 -8.34
CA ASP A 154 44.65 8.42 -8.74
C ASP A 154 45.55 7.17 -8.74
N ALA A 155 46.21 6.96 -9.87
CA ALA A 155 47.12 5.87 -10.11
C ALA A 155 48.53 6.32 -9.74
N THR A 156 49.34 5.44 -9.13
CA THR A 156 50.79 5.53 -9.31
C THR A 156 51.45 4.17 -9.08
N PRO A 157 52.39 3.76 -9.96
CA PRO A 157 53.08 2.48 -9.89
C PRO A 157 54.36 2.59 -9.05
N ALA A 158 54.78 1.48 -8.42
CA ALA A 158 56.12 1.32 -7.90
C ALA A 158 56.64 -0.08 -8.24
N ASP A 159 57.65 -0.04 -9.10
CA ASP A 159 58.56 -1.09 -9.52
C ASP A 159 59.55 -1.43 -8.39
N ALA A 160 59.91 -2.71 -8.22
CA ALA A 160 61.21 -3.19 -7.69
C ALA A 160 61.19 -4.72 -7.45
N THR A 161 61.62 -5.46 -8.47
CA THR A 161 62.85 -6.29 -8.49
C THR A 161 63.22 -7.21 -7.30
N ALA A 162 63.59 -8.44 -7.70
CA ALA A 162 64.60 -9.38 -7.14
C ALA A 162 64.07 -10.56 -6.30
N VAL A 163 64.17 -11.83 -6.73
CA VAL A 163 65.31 -12.76 -7.02
C VAL A 163 65.40 -13.83 -5.91
N PHE A 164 65.80 -15.04 -6.34
CA PHE A 164 66.13 -16.29 -5.63
C PHE A 164 64.97 -17.28 -5.43
N ALA A 165 65.12 -18.57 -5.70
CA ALA A 165 66.03 -19.39 -6.52
C ALA A 165 65.40 -20.79 -6.56
#